data_AF-A0A6I7QZ29-F1
#
_entry.id   AF-A0A6I7QZ29-F1
#
_cell.length_a   1.000
_cell.length_b   1.000
_cell.length_c   1.000
_cell.angle_alpha   90.00
_cell.angle_beta   90.00
_cell.angle_gamma   90.00
#
_symmetry.space_group_name_H-M   'P 1'
#
loop_
_entity.id
_entity.type
_entity.pdbx_description
1 polymer ?
#
loop_
_entity_poly.entity_id
_entity_poly.type
_entity_poly.pdbx_seq_one_letter_code
_entity_poly.pdbx_strand_id
1 'polypeptide(L)'
;MGKIYSFKVLNKFSAFLFIILFSVISTNSFGQQVGVNILIPDSSAILHVESDNKGFLPPRLSTTQRDNIVNPADGLIIYNTTDSVIQVYNGVCWLNSYQQNCDDCYFNLSLTDTAGSIDQTIADSVQTELNVNQVAGSQQLAAVSISGNIPPGVTYIVDPNPLQSNGSATITFFATPFTPGGTYPIIIEVLCGPSINTIIYTLTIEPCFDVTVFNNVNNYNLANAFFQQYPNVSPSDPVCINLNIQQGVTVGSTTTSAPALNYGNLAAGSVVALVNNGQIIGKGGDGGTATAPVASPPQTGEGFSGGDAVNMTANTILQNNGYIFGGGGGGNSMAFSIGLPLGPIFFGAIIGSGGGGGAGIGAGGNIPTLVGFQFYSPGIDGTGGIFGVPGSGGILNFPINIQQGPVSITINPNAIGGNGGNYGAPGTEGVFQVSLSASAVINIPFVGPVTVPIVSNVNIPIPVPIPPAGDGGFAIKRNGNPLNIPDNDYNTSFIKGTVGN
;
A
#
# COMPACT_ATOMS: atom_id res chain seq x y z
N MET A 1 -83.99 12.08 -120.04
CA MET A 1 -82.67 12.64 -120.41
C MET A 1 -81.89 12.96 -119.14
N GLY A 2 -80.71 12.36 -118.94
CA GLY A 2 -79.58 13.05 -118.31
C GLY A 2 -79.32 12.96 -116.80
N LYS A 3 -78.48 11.98 -116.44
CA LYS A 3 -77.29 12.04 -115.56
C LYS A 3 -77.38 11.88 -114.02
N ILE A 4 -76.55 10.91 -113.61
CA ILE A 4 -76.04 10.49 -112.30
C ILE A 4 -74.84 11.37 -111.88
N TYR A 5 -74.72 11.68 -110.57
CA TYR A 5 -73.48 11.88 -109.79
C TYR A 5 -73.80 11.47 -108.32
N SER A 6 -73.43 10.31 -107.78
CA SER A 6 -72.12 9.82 -107.29
C SER A 6 -71.36 10.78 -106.38
N PHE A 7 -71.19 10.49 -105.09
CA PHE A 7 -69.98 9.81 -104.57
C PHE A 7 -70.00 9.64 -103.04
N LYS A 8 -69.66 8.41 -102.63
CA LYS A 8 -69.22 7.93 -101.31
C LYS A 8 -68.23 8.89 -100.61
N VAL A 9 -68.58 9.51 -99.48
CA VAL A 9 -67.57 10.15 -98.59
C VAL A 9 -67.79 9.91 -97.08
N LEU A 10 -68.99 9.54 -96.60
CA LEU A 10 -69.25 9.53 -95.16
C LEU A 10 -68.92 8.24 -94.37
N ASN A 11 -68.17 7.27 -94.93
CA ASN A 11 -67.76 6.05 -94.20
C ASN A 11 -66.24 5.89 -94.02
N LYS A 12 -65.43 6.85 -94.48
CA LYS A 12 -63.97 6.81 -94.31
C LYS A 12 -63.49 7.61 -93.09
N PHE A 13 -64.26 8.59 -92.61
CA PHE A 13 -63.86 9.43 -91.48
C PHE A 13 -63.92 8.70 -90.13
N SER A 14 -64.90 7.80 -89.94
CA SER A 14 -65.00 6.94 -88.74
C SER A 14 -63.92 5.86 -88.71
N ALA A 15 -63.58 5.25 -89.85
CA ALA A 15 -62.48 4.29 -89.96
C ALA A 15 -61.11 4.95 -89.75
N PHE A 16 -60.92 6.20 -90.20
CA PHE A 16 -59.67 6.96 -89.99
C PHE A 16 -59.51 7.40 -88.52
N LEU A 17 -60.61 7.75 -87.85
CA LEU A 17 -60.60 8.09 -86.41
C LEU A 17 -60.35 6.84 -85.52
N PHE A 18 -60.85 5.66 -85.91
CA PHE A 18 -60.59 4.40 -85.22
C PHE A 18 -59.14 3.90 -85.43
N ILE A 19 -58.54 4.14 -86.61
CA ILE A 19 -57.14 3.81 -86.91
C ILE A 19 -56.17 4.76 -86.17
N ILE A 20 -56.52 6.04 -86.02
CA ILE A 20 -55.74 6.99 -85.20
C ILE A 20 -55.87 6.65 -83.70
N LEU A 21 -57.06 6.24 -83.23
CA LEU A 21 -57.25 5.81 -81.83
C LEU A 21 -56.52 4.48 -81.52
N PHE A 22 -56.38 3.58 -82.50
CA PHE A 22 -55.60 2.34 -82.37
C PHE A 22 -54.08 2.56 -82.51
N SER A 23 -53.65 3.66 -83.15
CA SER A 23 -52.24 4.07 -83.28
C SER A 23 -51.69 4.80 -82.04
N VAL A 24 -52.55 5.31 -81.15
CA VAL A 24 -52.14 6.03 -79.93
C VAL A 24 -52.01 5.09 -78.72
N ILE A 25 -52.41 3.82 -78.84
CA ILE A 25 -52.35 2.83 -77.74
C ILE A 25 -51.05 1.97 -77.78
N SER A 26 -50.21 2.08 -78.81
CA SER A 26 -49.09 1.15 -79.02
C SER A 26 -47.68 1.66 -78.70
N THR A 27 -47.49 2.78 -77.99
CA THR A 27 -46.13 3.28 -77.68
C THR A 27 -45.94 3.78 -76.24
N ASN A 28 -46.09 2.88 -75.27
CA ASN A 28 -45.33 2.96 -74.01
C ASN A 28 -44.93 1.55 -73.56
N SER A 29 -44.15 0.87 -74.39
CA SER A 29 -43.37 -0.29 -73.97
C SER A 29 -42.11 0.22 -73.25
N PHE A 30 -42.24 0.64 -71.99
CA PHE A 30 -41.09 0.75 -71.07
C PHE A 30 -40.76 -0.64 -70.54
N GLY A 31 -40.34 -1.55 -71.41
CA GLY A 31 -39.75 -2.80 -70.97
C GLY A 31 -38.24 -2.60 -70.95
N GLN A 32 -37.63 -2.40 -69.78
CA GLN A 32 -36.22 -2.80 -69.58
C GLN A 32 -35.78 -2.82 -68.11
N GLN A 33 -36.66 -3.25 -67.21
CA GLN A 33 -36.19 -3.92 -65.99
C GLN A 33 -36.31 -5.42 -66.24
N VAL A 34 -35.22 -6.13 -66.05
CA VAL A 34 -35.21 -7.59 -66.12
C VAL A 34 -35.60 -8.11 -64.75
N GLY A 35 -36.87 -8.47 -64.59
CA GLY A 35 -37.34 -9.25 -63.45
C GLY A 35 -37.16 -10.73 -63.74
N VAL A 36 -36.48 -11.46 -62.85
CA VAL A 36 -36.46 -12.93 -62.88
C VAL A 36 -37.20 -13.42 -61.64
N ASN A 37 -38.35 -14.08 -61.88
CA ASN A 37 -39.22 -14.63 -60.84
C ASN A 37 -39.84 -13.59 -59.88
N ILE A 38 -39.99 -12.34 -60.33
CA ILE A 38 -40.70 -11.25 -59.65
C ILE A 38 -41.59 -10.49 -60.65
N LEU A 39 -42.80 -10.11 -60.23
CA LEU A 39 -43.76 -9.41 -61.09
C LEU A 39 -43.48 -7.91 -61.24
N ILE A 40 -42.95 -7.28 -60.19
CA ILE A 40 -42.64 -5.86 -60.15
C ILE A 40 -41.18 -5.73 -59.67
N PRO A 41 -40.20 -5.68 -60.61
CA PRO A 41 -38.82 -5.37 -60.28
C PRO A 41 -38.71 -4.06 -59.50
N ASP A 42 -37.68 -3.94 -58.66
CA ASP A 42 -37.49 -2.71 -57.89
C ASP A 42 -37.19 -1.56 -58.86
N SER A 43 -37.83 -0.41 -58.69
CA SER A 43 -37.68 0.75 -59.58
C SER A 43 -36.23 1.27 -59.71
N SER A 44 -35.37 0.95 -58.75
CA SER A 44 -33.93 1.29 -58.75
C SER A 44 -33.04 0.26 -59.46
N ALA A 45 -33.57 -0.91 -59.84
CA ALA A 45 -32.80 -2.02 -60.39
C ALA A 45 -33.05 -2.21 -61.89
N ILE A 46 -31.96 -2.39 -62.67
CA ILE A 46 -32.06 -2.85 -64.07
C ILE A 46 -32.26 -4.38 -64.13
N LEU A 47 -31.75 -5.12 -63.15
CA LEU A 47 -31.94 -6.57 -62.98
C LEU A 47 -32.36 -6.85 -61.53
N HIS A 48 -33.55 -7.43 -61.33
CA HIS A 48 -34.03 -7.90 -60.03
C HIS A 48 -34.35 -9.39 -60.13
N VAL A 49 -33.65 -10.21 -59.34
CA VAL A 49 -33.85 -11.66 -59.26
C VAL A 49 -34.39 -12.00 -57.88
N GLU A 50 -35.55 -12.64 -57.81
CA GLU A 50 -36.16 -13.08 -56.55
C GLU A 50 -36.29 -14.61 -56.53
N SER A 51 -35.82 -15.25 -55.45
CA SER A 51 -36.03 -16.68 -55.24
C SER A 51 -35.91 -17.01 -53.76
N ASP A 52 -36.70 -17.98 -53.31
CA ASP A 52 -36.67 -18.55 -51.97
C ASP A 52 -35.71 -19.75 -51.84
N ASN A 53 -35.20 -20.28 -52.96
CA ASN A 53 -34.37 -21.49 -52.99
C ASN A 53 -33.25 -21.51 -54.06
N LYS A 54 -33.07 -20.44 -54.83
CA LYS A 54 -31.98 -20.28 -55.82
C LYS A 54 -31.22 -18.98 -55.56
N GLY A 55 -29.96 -18.93 -56.03
CA GLY A 55 -29.11 -17.74 -55.93
C GLY A 55 -28.70 -17.19 -57.28
N PHE A 56 -28.02 -16.04 -57.26
CA PHE A 56 -27.34 -15.50 -58.44
C PHE A 56 -25.95 -16.13 -58.57
N LEU A 57 -25.66 -16.73 -59.73
CA LEU A 57 -24.34 -17.26 -60.06
C LEU A 57 -23.63 -16.26 -60.99
N PRO A 58 -22.81 -15.34 -60.46
CA PRO A 58 -22.07 -14.38 -61.29
C PRO A 58 -21.06 -15.09 -62.19
N PRO A 59 -20.54 -14.43 -63.24
CA PRO A 59 -19.48 -15.00 -64.08
C PRO A 59 -18.33 -15.58 -63.26
N ARG A 60 -17.98 -16.84 -63.54
CA ARG A 60 -16.99 -17.61 -62.78
C ARG A 60 -15.69 -17.70 -63.57
N LEU A 61 -14.62 -17.06 -63.09
CA LEU A 61 -13.35 -16.94 -63.81
C LEU A 61 -12.20 -17.38 -62.91
N SER A 62 -11.18 -18.04 -63.47
CA SER A 62 -9.89 -18.18 -62.77
C SER A 62 -9.19 -16.82 -62.68
N THR A 63 -8.20 -16.69 -61.80
CA THR A 63 -7.38 -15.47 -61.71
C THR A 63 -6.80 -15.07 -63.07
N THR A 64 -6.27 -16.04 -63.83
CA THR A 64 -5.77 -15.79 -65.19
C THR A 64 -6.86 -15.31 -66.16
N GLN A 65 -8.06 -15.87 -66.09
CA GLN A 65 -9.17 -15.46 -66.96
C GLN A 65 -9.68 -14.05 -66.60
N ARG A 66 -9.74 -13.73 -65.32
CA ARG A 66 -10.09 -12.40 -64.81
C ARG A 66 -9.07 -11.35 -65.26
N ASP A 67 -7.77 -11.66 -65.13
CA ASP A 67 -6.68 -10.73 -65.48
C ASP A 67 -6.57 -10.49 -66.99
N ASN A 68 -7.12 -11.40 -67.80
CA ASN A 68 -7.23 -11.23 -69.24
C ASN A 68 -8.42 -10.35 -69.69
N ILE A 69 -9.25 -9.85 -68.76
CA ILE A 69 -10.29 -8.89 -69.10
C ILE A 69 -9.61 -7.55 -69.41
N VAL A 70 -9.65 -7.15 -70.69
CA VAL A 70 -9.13 -5.85 -71.14
C VAL A 70 -10.14 -4.75 -70.79
N ASN A 71 -9.68 -3.71 -70.07
CA ASN A 71 -10.51 -2.59 -69.62
C ASN A 71 -11.79 -3.04 -68.88
N PRO A 72 -11.68 -3.76 -67.74
CA PRO A 72 -12.85 -4.17 -66.96
C PRO A 72 -13.65 -2.93 -66.52
N ALA A 73 -14.97 -3.05 -66.54
CA ALA A 73 -15.86 -1.95 -66.18
C ALA A 73 -15.88 -1.71 -64.66
N ASP A 74 -16.03 -0.46 -64.24
CA ASP A 74 -16.24 -0.09 -62.84
C ASP A 74 -17.49 -0.78 -62.29
N GLY A 75 -17.36 -1.44 -61.15
CA GLY A 75 -18.44 -2.23 -60.54
C GLY A 75 -18.64 -3.62 -61.16
N LEU A 76 -17.76 -4.10 -62.05
CA LEU A 76 -17.84 -5.46 -62.59
C LEU A 76 -17.67 -6.50 -61.46
N ILE A 77 -18.65 -7.40 -61.33
CA ILE A 77 -18.70 -8.44 -60.29
C ILE A 77 -18.45 -9.81 -60.91
N ILE A 78 -17.49 -10.56 -60.37
CA ILE A 78 -17.18 -11.94 -60.77
C ILE A 78 -16.96 -12.82 -59.55
N TYR A 79 -17.13 -14.13 -59.69
CA TYR A 79 -16.64 -15.11 -58.72
C TYR A 79 -15.30 -15.67 -59.20
N ASN A 80 -14.23 -15.41 -58.45
CA ASN A 80 -12.91 -15.93 -58.78
C ASN A 80 -12.82 -17.39 -58.30
N THR A 81 -12.67 -18.33 -59.24
CA THR A 81 -12.63 -19.76 -58.94
C THR A 81 -11.27 -20.24 -58.43
N THR A 82 -10.21 -19.48 -58.64
CA THR A 82 -8.89 -19.76 -58.07
C THR A 82 -8.85 -19.37 -56.60
N ASP A 83 -9.35 -18.17 -56.27
CA ASP A 83 -9.32 -17.63 -54.91
C ASP A 83 -10.58 -17.99 -54.09
N SER A 84 -11.61 -18.53 -54.75
CA SER A 84 -12.91 -18.87 -54.16
C SER A 84 -13.64 -17.71 -53.47
N VAL A 85 -13.52 -16.50 -54.04
CA VAL A 85 -14.16 -15.29 -53.49
C VAL A 85 -14.85 -14.48 -54.59
N ILE A 86 -15.89 -13.74 -54.21
CA ILE A 86 -16.46 -12.70 -55.08
C ILE A 86 -15.45 -11.54 -55.16
N GLN A 87 -15.24 -11.02 -56.36
CA GLN A 87 -14.36 -9.88 -56.63
C GLN A 87 -15.13 -8.80 -57.39
N VAL A 88 -14.87 -7.54 -57.03
CA VAL A 88 -15.45 -6.36 -57.68
C VAL A 88 -14.32 -5.50 -58.22
N TYR A 89 -14.41 -5.09 -59.49
CA TYR A 89 -13.46 -4.14 -60.06
C TYR A 89 -13.85 -2.70 -59.68
N ASN A 90 -12.94 -1.94 -59.07
CA ASN A 90 -13.23 -0.57 -58.60
C ASN A 90 -12.80 0.53 -59.59
N GLY A 91 -12.47 0.16 -60.83
CA GLY A 91 -11.90 1.06 -61.83
C GLY A 91 -10.37 1.10 -61.86
N VAL A 92 -9.71 0.47 -60.88
CA VAL A 92 -8.25 0.40 -60.79
C VAL A 92 -7.78 -1.04 -60.57
N CYS A 93 -8.34 -1.74 -59.60
CA CYS A 93 -7.97 -3.10 -59.23
C CYS A 93 -9.18 -3.96 -58.83
N TRP A 94 -8.96 -5.27 -58.78
CA TRP A 94 -9.92 -6.23 -58.26
C TRP A 94 -9.88 -6.25 -56.73
N LEU A 95 -11.00 -5.93 -56.09
CA LEU A 95 -11.17 -6.01 -54.65
C LEU A 95 -11.86 -7.32 -54.29
N ASN A 96 -11.29 -8.06 -53.35
CA ASN A 96 -11.96 -9.21 -52.74
C ASN A 96 -13.11 -8.69 -51.85
N SER A 97 -14.31 -9.21 -52.02
CA SER A 97 -15.32 -9.07 -50.98
C SER A 97 -15.00 -10.10 -49.90
N TYR A 98 -14.21 -9.72 -48.91
CA TYR A 98 -13.96 -10.59 -47.77
C TYR A 98 -15.27 -10.85 -47.05
N GLN A 99 -15.78 -12.08 -47.16
CA GLN A 99 -16.70 -12.61 -46.17
C GLN A 99 -15.80 -13.06 -45.02
N GLN A 100 -15.87 -12.37 -43.87
CA GLN A 100 -15.48 -13.02 -42.61
C GLN A 100 -16.23 -14.35 -42.57
N ASN A 101 -15.55 -15.42 -42.17
CA ASN A 101 -16.19 -16.73 -42.21
C ASN A 101 -17.39 -16.70 -41.24
N CYS A 102 -18.42 -17.52 -41.50
CA CYS A 102 -19.61 -17.54 -40.65
C CYS A 102 -19.32 -18.02 -39.21
N ASP A 103 -18.11 -18.48 -38.93
CA ASP A 103 -17.63 -19.00 -37.65
C ASP A 103 -16.76 -17.98 -36.88
N ASP A 104 -16.42 -16.84 -37.49
CA ASP A 104 -15.53 -15.82 -36.93
C ASP A 104 -16.28 -15.09 -35.81
N CYS A 105 -15.58 -14.88 -34.69
CA CYS A 105 -16.17 -14.19 -33.56
C CYS A 105 -16.30 -12.70 -33.88
N TYR A 106 -17.47 -12.29 -34.34
CA TYR A 106 -17.80 -10.87 -34.46
C TYR A 106 -18.61 -10.45 -33.25
N PHE A 107 -18.14 -9.48 -32.46
CA PHE A 107 -18.73 -9.12 -31.18
C PHE A 107 -18.67 -7.62 -30.92
N ASN A 108 -19.58 -7.10 -30.10
CA ASN A 108 -19.54 -5.74 -29.58
C ASN A 108 -19.10 -5.76 -28.11
N LEU A 109 -18.43 -4.68 -27.70
CA LEU A 109 -18.03 -4.44 -26.32
C LEU A 109 -18.83 -3.30 -25.72
N SER A 110 -19.23 -3.43 -24.46
CA SER A 110 -19.71 -2.31 -23.66
C SER A 110 -19.22 -2.43 -22.22
N LEU A 111 -19.10 -1.28 -21.55
CA LEU A 111 -18.83 -1.21 -20.12
C LEU A 111 -20.09 -0.68 -19.42
N THR A 112 -20.37 -1.17 -18.21
CA THR A 112 -21.42 -0.58 -17.35
C THR A 112 -21.08 0.88 -17.01
N ASP A 113 -19.81 1.16 -16.71
CA ASP A 113 -19.28 2.50 -16.51
C ASP A 113 -18.02 2.70 -17.36
N THR A 114 -17.92 3.83 -18.07
CA THR A 114 -16.75 4.14 -18.92
C THR A 114 -15.65 4.88 -18.17
N ALA A 115 -15.89 5.24 -16.92
CA ALA A 115 -14.93 5.90 -16.04
C ALA A 115 -15.18 5.54 -14.57
N GLY A 116 -14.14 5.67 -13.75
CA GLY A 116 -14.23 5.54 -12.31
C GLY A 116 -13.09 6.28 -11.61
N SER A 117 -13.27 6.51 -10.31
CA SER A 117 -12.27 7.20 -9.48
C SER A 117 -11.91 6.33 -8.28
N ILE A 118 -10.63 6.33 -7.91
CA ILE A 118 -10.14 5.76 -6.65
C ILE A 118 -9.69 6.91 -5.76
N ASP A 119 -10.36 7.03 -4.61
CA ASP A 119 -9.97 7.86 -3.48
C ASP A 119 -9.59 6.93 -2.33
N GLN A 120 -8.31 6.97 -1.95
CA GLN A 120 -7.72 6.11 -0.93
C GLN A 120 -8.38 6.25 0.45
N THR A 121 -9.08 7.35 0.71
CA THR A 121 -9.81 7.56 1.97
C THR A 121 -11.17 6.86 1.99
N ILE A 122 -11.69 6.44 0.82
CA ILE A 122 -12.97 5.76 0.65
C ILE A 122 -12.76 4.29 0.31
N ALA A 123 -11.98 4.00 -0.73
CA ALA A 123 -11.71 2.65 -1.22
C ALA A 123 -10.37 2.61 -1.99
N ASP A 124 -9.68 1.48 -1.92
CA ASP A 124 -8.42 1.24 -2.66
C ASP A 124 -8.64 0.69 -4.08
N SER A 125 -9.90 0.55 -4.50
CA SER A 125 -10.26 -0.10 -5.75
C SER A 125 -11.56 0.42 -6.36
N VAL A 126 -11.70 0.23 -7.68
CA VAL A 126 -12.91 0.53 -8.44
C VAL A 126 -13.21 -0.59 -9.42
N GLN A 127 -14.49 -0.84 -9.68
CA GLN A 127 -14.95 -1.92 -10.54
C GLN A 127 -15.74 -1.39 -11.73
N THR A 128 -15.66 -2.10 -12.86
CA THR A 128 -16.60 -1.97 -13.97
C THR A 128 -16.89 -3.36 -14.54
N GLU A 129 -18.10 -3.54 -15.05
CA GLU A 129 -18.46 -4.76 -15.77
C GLU A 129 -18.25 -4.58 -17.28
N LEU A 130 -17.50 -5.50 -17.88
CA LEU A 130 -17.31 -5.63 -19.31
C LEU A 130 -18.32 -6.63 -19.87
N ASN A 131 -19.09 -6.20 -20.85
CA ASN A 131 -20.03 -7.05 -21.57
C ASN A 131 -19.50 -7.32 -22.98
N VAL A 132 -19.43 -8.60 -23.34
CA VAL A 132 -19.07 -9.07 -24.69
C VAL A 132 -20.33 -9.67 -25.29
N ASN A 133 -20.81 -9.09 -26.38
CA ASN A 133 -22.01 -9.55 -27.09
C ASN A 133 -21.64 -10.00 -28.50
N GLN A 134 -21.55 -11.32 -28.70
CA GLN A 134 -21.28 -11.90 -30.01
C GLN A 134 -22.50 -11.74 -30.94
N VAL A 135 -22.25 -11.12 -32.09
CA VAL A 135 -23.23 -10.79 -33.13
C VAL A 135 -23.24 -11.86 -34.23
N ALA A 136 -22.11 -12.50 -34.50
CA ALA A 136 -21.99 -13.61 -35.46
C ALA A 136 -20.91 -14.61 -35.05
N GLY A 137 -20.96 -15.82 -35.62
CA GLY A 137 -20.09 -16.94 -35.25
C GLY A 137 -20.70 -17.86 -34.20
N SER A 138 -19.98 -18.94 -33.90
CA SER A 138 -20.32 -19.84 -32.79
C SER A 138 -19.76 -19.32 -31.46
N GLN A 139 -20.46 -19.63 -30.37
CA GLN A 139 -20.03 -19.25 -29.02
C GLN A 139 -18.67 -19.87 -28.71
N GLN A 140 -17.75 -19.04 -28.24
CA GLN A 140 -16.38 -19.45 -27.91
C GLN A 140 -15.85 -18.63 -26.74
N LEU A 141 -14.64 -18.95 -26.28
CA LEU A 141 -13.99 -18.21 -25.22
C LEU A 141 -13.36 -16.94 -25.76
N ALA A 142 -13.66 -15.81 -25.13
CA ALA A 142 -13.02 -14.53 -25.33
C ALA A 142 -12.02 -14.29 -24.18
N ALA A 143 -10.79 -13.94 -24.50
CA ALA A 143 -9.77 -13.58 -23.52
C ALA A 143 -9.74 -12.05 -23.37
N VAL A 144 -9.67 -11.57 -22.14
CA VAL A 144 -9.51 -10.14 -21.84
C VAL A 144 -8.06 -9.87 -21.49
N SER A 145 -7.47 -8.88 -22.14
CA SER A 145 -6.16 -8.33 -21.83
C SER A 145 -6.33 -6.84 -21.56
N ILE A 146 -5.53 -6.30 -20.64
CA ILE A 146 -5.47 -4.86 -20.41
C ILE A 146 -4.12 -4.37 -20.93
N SER A 147 -4.16 -3.42 -21.84
CA SER A 147 -2.98 -2.81 -22.47
C SER A 147 -2.99 -1.28 -22.28
N GLY A 148 -1.84 -0.64 -22.49
CA GLY A 148 -1.68 0.81 -22.36
C GLY A 148 -0.91 1.28 -21.12
N ASN A 149 -1.03 2.56 -20.80
CA ASN A 149 -0.28 3.24 -19.73
C ASN A 149 -0.91 2.99 -18.36
N ILE A 150 -0.88 1.74 -17.86
CA ILE A 150 -1.26 1.47 -16.47
C ILE A 150 -0.26 2.21 -15.56
N PRO A 151 -0.73 3.14 -14.70
CA PRO A 151 0.18 3.89 -13.85
C PRO A 151 0.89 2.97 -12.84
N PRO A 152 2.14 3.29 -12.45
CA PRO A 152 2.86 2.52 -11.44
C PRO A 152 2.06 2.44 -10.14
N GLY A 153 1.90 1.24 -9.60
CA GLY A 153 1.12 1.00 -8.38
C GLY A 153 -0.33 0.59 -8.61
N VAL A 154 -0.82 0.59 -9.86
CA VAL A 154 -2.12 0.00 -10.22
C VAL A 154 -1.96 -1.47 -10.62
N THR A 155 -2.81 -2.32 -10.04
CA THR A 155 -3.00 -3.71 -10.45
C THR A 155 -4.45 -3.94 -10.85
N TYR A 156 -4.74 -5.05 -11.52
CA TYR A 156 -6.10 -5.37 -11.91
C TYR A 156 -6.39 -6.86 -11.84
N ILE A 157 -7.67 -7.19 -11.68
CA ILE A 157 -8.21 -8.54 -11.77
C ILE A 157 -9.35 -8.50 -12.78
N VAL A 158 -9.42 -9.50 -13.66
CA VAL A 158 -10.56 -9.74 -14.54
C VAL A 158 -11.14 -11.11 -14.22
N ASP A 159 -12.42 -11.16 -13.86
CA ASP A 159 -13.10 -12.39 -13.47
C ASP A 159 -14.53 -12.47 -14.03
N PRO A 160 -14.89 -13.52 -14.80
CA PRO A 160 -14.01 -14.56 -15.32
C PRO A 160 -13.09 -14.08 -16.45
N ASN A 161 -11.93 -14.72 -16.59
CA ASN A 161 -11.05 -14.57 -17.75
C ASN A 161 -10.35 -15.90 -18.07
N PRO A 162 -10.58 -16.53 -19.24
CA PRO A 162 -11.44 -16.06 -20.33
C PRO A 162 -12.93 -16.14 -19.99
N LEU A 163 -13.74 -15.30 -20.64
CA LEU A 163 -15.20 -15.30 -20.54
C LEU A 163 -15.84 -15.91 -21.81
N GLN A 164 -17.14 -16.15 -21.76
CA GLN A 164 -17.89 -16.52 -22.96
C GLN A 164 -18.04 -15.31 -23.89
N SER A 165 -17.94 -15.51 -25.21
CA SER A 165 -18.13 -14.47 -26.24
C SER A 165 -19.52 -13.82 -26.23
N ASN A 166 -20.49 -14.44 -25.54
CA ASN A 166 -21.72 -13.79 -25.10
C ASN A 166 -21.82 -13.90 -23.57
N GLY A 167 -21.24 -12.94 -22.87
CA GLY A 167 -21.10 -12.97 -21.41
C GLY A 167 -20.51 -11.68 -20.86
N SER A 168 -20.33 -11.65 -19.54
CA SER A 168 -19.71 -10.51 -18.86
C SER A 168 -18.57 -10.93 -17.94
N ALA A 169 -17.67 -9.98 -17.68
CA ALA A 169 -16.58 -10.10 -16.71
C ALA A 169 -16.46 -8.83 -15.88
N THR A 170 -16.17 -8.98 -14.59
CA THR A 170 -15.87 -7.86 -13.70
C THR A 170 -14.40 -7.54 -13.79
N ILE A 171 -14.07 -6.28 -14.09
CA ILE A 171 -12.72 -5.76 -14.04
C ILE A 171 -12.61 -4.93 -12.76
N THR A 172 -11.70 -5.31 -11.87
CA THR A 172 -11.37 -4.54 -10.66
C THR A 172 -9.99 -3.94 -10.82
N PHE A 173 -9.88 -2.62 -10.70
CA PHE A 173 -8.60 -1.92 -10.62
C PHE A 173 -8.31 -1.61 -9.15
N PHE A 174 -7.09 -1.90 -8.70
CA PHE A 174 -6.60 -1.57 -7.37
C PHE A 174 -5.49 -0.54 -7.51
N ALA A 175 -5.44 0.44 -6.62
CA ALA A 175 -4.35 1.41 -6.55
C ALA A 175 -3.84 1.51 -5.12
N THR A 176 -2.52 1.67 -4.97
CA THR A 176 -1.93 1.99 -3.66
C THR A 176 -1.90 3.51 -3.43
N PRO A 177 -1.80 3.98 -2.18
CA PRO A 177 -1.55 5.40 -1.87
C PRO A 177 -0.25 5.98 -2.43
N PHE A 178 0.66 5.15 -2.95
CA PHE A 178 1.88 5.59 -3.64
C PHE A 178 1.67 5.82 -5.14
N THR A 179 0.49 5.47 -5.66
CA THR A 179 0.15 5.62 -7.08
C THR A 179 0.07 7.11 -7.41
N PRO A 180 0.75 7.59 -8.46
CA PRO A 180 0.63 8.98 -8.86
C PRO A 180 -0.82 9.35 -9.18
N GLY A 181 -1.27 10.50 -8.68
CA GLY A 181 -2.60 11.01 -9.02
C GLY A 181 -2.68 11.46 -10.47
N GLY A 182 -3.87 11.30 -11.07
CA GLY A 182 -4.11 11.66 -12.46
C GLY A 182 -5.23 10.85 -13.10
N THR A 183 -5.55 11.19 -14.34
CA THR A 183 -6.55 10.49 -15.15
C THR A 183 -5.85 9.71 -16.25
N TYR A 184 -6.07 8.39 -16.26
CA TYR A 184 -5.39 7.43 -17.12
C TYR A 184 -6.38 6.72 -18.05
N PRO A 185 -6.22 6.83 -19.38
CA PRO A 185 -6.99 6.02 -20.31
C PRO A 185 -6.41 4.60 -20.36
N ILE A 186 -7.21 3.63 -19.94
CA ILE A 186 -6.86 2.21 -19.94
C ILE A 186 -7.52 1.54 -21.15
N ILE A 187 -6.74 0.80 -21.93
CA ILE A 187 -7.23 0.07 -23.10
C ILE A 187 -7.55 -1.36 -22.66
N ILE A 188 -8.80 -1.76 -22.80
CA ILE A 188 -9.25 -3.13 -22.56
C ILE A 188 -9.38 -3.79 -23.93
N GLU A 189 -8.59 -4.83 -24.15
CA GLU A 189 -8.53 -5.59 -25.39
C GLU A 189 -9.22 -6.95 -25.16
N VAL A 190 -10.18 -7.27 -26.03
CA VAL A 190 -10.85 -8.57 -25.99
C VAL A 190 -10.49 -9.31 -27.26
N LEU A 191 -9.92 -10.50 -27.10
CA LEU A 191 -9.53 -11.39 -28.17
C LEU A 191 -10.50 -12.55 -28.23
N CYS A 192 -11.15 -12.75 -29.38
CA CYS A 192 -12.07 -13.85 -29.61
C CYS A 192 -11.79 -14.46 -30.99
N GLY A 193 -11.25 -15.68 -31.01
CA GLY A 193 -10.74 -16.28 -32.25
C GLY A 193 -9.72 -15.36 -32.95
N PRO A 194 -9.90 -15.02 -34.24
CA PRO A 194 -9.02 -14.10 -34.96
C PRO A 194 -9.36 -12.60 -34.76
N SER A 195 -10.46 -12.28 -34.07
CA SER A 195 -10.95 -10.91 -33.89
C SER A 195 -10.43 -10.29 -32.60
N ILE A 196 -10.06 -9.02 -32.67
CA ILE A 196 -9.67 -8.20 -31.52
C ILE A 196 -10.48 -6.90 -31.57
N ASN A 197 -11.24 -6.63 -30.51
CA ASN A 197 -11.88 -5.33 -30.30
C ASN A 197 -11.37 -4.71 -29.01
N THR A 198 -11.38 -3.38 -28.96
CA THR A 198 -10.90 -2.63 -27.82
C THR A 198 -11.95 -1.65 -27.31
N ILE A 199 -11.94 -1.39 -26.01
CA ILE A 199 -12.74 -0.35 -25.37
C ILE A 199 -11.88 0.40 -24.36
N ILE A 200 -12.14 1.69 -24.17
CA ILE A 200 -11.35 2.54 -23.28
C ILE A 200 -12.13 2.75 -21.99
N TYR A 201 -11.45 2.52 -20.85
CA TYR A 201 -11.92 2.88 -19.52
C TYR A 201 -11.06 4.02 -18.97
N THR A 202 -11.70 5.04 -18.40
CA THR A 202 -10.99 6.20 -17.83
C THR A 202 -10.87 6.04 -16.31
N LEU A 203 -9.67 5.73 -15.82
CA LEU A 203 -9.38 5.60 -14.40
C LEU A 203 -8.80 6.90 -13.84
N THR A 204 -9.46 7.49 -12.84
CA THR A 204 -8.93 8.65 -12.11
C THR A 204 -8.41 8.20 -10.75
N ILE A 205 -7.18 8.59 -10.42
CA ILE A 205 -6.58 8.38 -9.11
C ILE A 205 -6.51 9.74 -8.42
N GLU A 206 -7.15 9.87 -7.26
CA GLU A 206 -7.06 11.07 -6.44
C GLU A 206 -5.68 11.13 -5.76
N PRO A 207 -4.90 12.21 -5.93
CA PRO A 207 -3.56 12.29 -5.37
C PRO A 207 -3.59 12.41 -3.84
N CYS A 208 -2.69 11.67 -3.19
CA CYS A 208 -2.38 11.89 -1.78
C CYS A 208 -1.53 13.16 -1.62
N PHE A 209 -1.65 13.83 -0.48
CA PHE A 209 -0.84 15.00 -0.15
C PHE A 209 0.58 14.60 0.24
N ASP A 210 1.59 15.25 -0.35
CA ASP A 210 2.98 14.95 -0.04
C ASP A 210 3.49 15.74 1.18
N VAL A 211 4.02 15.01 2.17
CA VAL A 211 4.73 15.59 3.32
C VAL A 211 6.12 14.95 3.37
N THR A 212 7.17 15.76 3.30
CA THR A 212 8.55 15.25 3.28
C THR A 212 9.36 15.78 4.46
N VAL A 213 10.08 14.89 5.14
CA VAL A 213 11.00 15.25 6.23
C VAL A 213 12.43 15.31 5.67
N PHE A 214 12.97 16.52 5.58
CA PHE A 214 14.28 16.79 4.97
C PHE A 214 15.45 16.86 5.96
N ASN A 215 15.17 17.08 7.24
CA ASN A 215 16.19 17.31 8.26
C ASN A 215 15.95 16.43 9.47
N ASN A 216 17.03 16.13 10.21
CA ASN A 216 16.93 15.45 11.49
C ASN A 216 16.01 16.23 12.43
N VAL A 217 15.10 15.52 13.07
CA VAL A 217 14.07 16.11 13.91
C VAL A 217 13.74 15.14 15.04
N ASN A 218 13.40 15.67 16.20
CA ASN A 218 12.90 14.85 17.29
C ASN A 218 11.41 15.04 17.44
N ASN A 219 10.70 13.96 17.82
CA ASN A 219 9.28 13.97 18.15
C ASN A 219 8.42 14.59 17.04
N TYR A 220 8.64 14.14 15.81
CA TYR A 220 7.94 14.66 14.63
C TYR A 220 6.45 14.33 14.71
N ASN A 221 5.60 15.34 14.55
CA ASN A 221 4.15 15.17 14.52
C ASN A 221 3.64 15.43 13.09
N LEU A 222 3.17 14.36 12.43
CA LEU A 222 2.70 14.40 11.05
C LEU A 222 1.51 15.33 10.87
N ALA A 223 0.44 15.19 11.68
CA ALA A 223 -0.74 16.03 11.58
C ALA A 223 -0.38 17.52 11.70
N ASN A 224 0.45 17.89 12.67
CA ASN A 224 0.88 19.28 12.84
C ASN A 224 1.64 19.80 11.61
N ALA A 225 2.57 19.01 11.08
CA ALA A 225 3.33 19.39 9.89
C ALA A 225 2.43 19.49 8.65
N PHE A 226 1.52 18.55 8.49
CA PHE A 226 0.55 18.50 7.38
C PHE A 226 -0.38 19.72 7.38
N PHE A 227 -1.06 20.02 8.48
CA PHE A 227 -1.99 21.16 8.55
C PHE A 227 -1.27 22.52 8.52
N GLN A 228 0.01 22.58 8.88
CA GLN A 228 0.83 23.77 8.64
C GLN A 228 1.14 23.96 7.15
N GLN A 229 1.43 22.88 6.43
CA GLN A 229 1.73 22.91 4.99
C GLN A 229 0.47 23.14 4.14
N TYR A 230 -0.67 22.59 4.57
CA TYR A 230 -1.95 22.63 3.86
C TYR A 230 -3.07 23.24 4.73
N PRO A 231 -3.04 24.55 5.01
CA PRO A 231 -3.94 25.20 5.98
C PRO A 231 -5.42 25.26 5.56
N ASN A 232 -5.72 24.98 4.28
CA ASN A 232 -7.08 24.98 3.75
C ASN A 232 -7.80 23.64 3.94
N VAL A 233 -7.08 22.58 4.35
CA VAL A 233 -7.66 21.27 4.59
C VAL A 233 -8.25 21.24 6.00
N SER A 234 -9.51 20.82 6.13
CA SER A 234 -10.17 20.73 7.43
C SER A 234 -9.59 19.56 8.26
N PRO A 235 -9.27 19.76 9.56
CA PRO A 235 -8.86 18.66 10.43
C PRO A 235 -9.95 17.61 10.70
N SER A 236 -11.21 17.89 10.34
CA SER A 236 -12.32 16.93 10.47
C SER A 236 -12.40 15.92 9.34
N ASP A 237 -11.75 16.20 8.21
CA ASP A 237 -11.99 15.46 6.99
C ASP A 237 -10.89 14.39 6.80
N PRO A 238 -11.25 13.16 6.39
CA PRO A 238 -10.26 12.13 6.06
C PRO A 238 -9.30 12.62 4.98
N VAL A 239 -8.02 12.32 5.14
CA VAL A 239 -6.97 12.70 4.17
C VAL A 239 -6.10 11.52 3.80
N CYS A 240 -5.64 11.48 2.55
CA CYS A 240 -4.54 10.61 2.14
C CYS A 240 -3.23 11.41 2.16
N ILE A 241 -2.22 10.93 2.89
CA ILE A 241 -0.91 11.57 3.01
C ILE A 241 0.19 10.61 2.57
N ASN A 242 1.06 11.06 1.68
CA ASN A 242 2.32 10.40 1.35
C ASN A 242 3.44 11.03 2.19
N LEU A 243 3.78 10.38 3.31
CA LEU A 243 4.86 10.79 4.21
C LEU A 243 6.19 10.18 3.76
N ASN A 244 7.11 11.02 3.30
CA ASN A 244 8.45 10.60 2.88
C ASN A 244 9.52 11.05 3.87
N ILE A 245 10.18 10.09 4.52
CA ILE A 245 11.39 10.34 5.32
C ILE A 245 12.60 10.16 4.40
N GLN A 246 13.33 11.24 4.15
CA GLN A 246 14.47 11.26 3.22
C GLN A 246 15.65 10.40 3.71
N GLN A 247 16.50 10.00 2.77
CA GLN A 247 17.72 9.28 3.09
C GLN A 247 18.66 10.13 3.96
N GLY A 248 19.24 9.51 4.99
CA GLY A 248 20.15 10.19 5.92
C GLY A 248 19.46 11.01 7.02
N VAL A 249 18.13 11.12 7.00
CA VAL A 249 17.35 11.78 8.04
C VAL A 249 17.10 10.84 9.21
N THR A 250 17.34 11.33 10.43
CA THR A 250 16.94 10.68 11.68
C THR A 250 15.75 11.43 12.30
N VAL A 251 14.63 10.73 12.41
CA VAL A 251 13.50 11.09 13.25
C VAL A 251 13.70 10.43 14.62
N GLY A 252 14.16 11.20 15.60
CA GLY A 252 14.48 10.72 16.96
C GLY A 252 13.42 11.07 17.99
N SER A 253 13.68 10.72 19.24
CA SER A 253 12.89 11.20 20.39
C SER A 253 13.78 11.73 21.51
N THR A 254 13.30 12.76 22.20
CA THR A 254 13.95 13.33 23.40
C THR A 254 13.46 12.72 24.71
N THR A 255 12.34 11.99 24.72
CA THR A 255 11.73 11.40 25.92
C THR A 255 11.20 10.00 25.61
N THR A 256 11.06 9.14 26.61
CA THR A 256 10.48 7.80 26.41
C THR A 256 8.96 7.84 26.27
N SER A 257 8.30 8.89 26.79
CA SER A 257 6.84 9.08 26.70
C SER A 257 6.36 9.63 25.35
N ALA A 258 7.23 10.33 24.62
CA ALA A 258 6.89 10.85 23.30
C ALA A 258 7.52 9.97 22.23
N PRO A 259 6.76 9.48 21.24
CA PRO A 259 7.31 8.68 20.15
C PRO A 259 8.21 9.54 19.26
N ALA A 260 9.08 8.89 18.49
CA ALA A 260 9.93 9.59 17.54
C ALA A 260 9.11 10.19 16.38
N LEU A 261 8.24 9.38 15.78
CA LEU A 261 7.24 9.78 14.79
C LEU A 261 5.84 9.56 15.36
N ASN A 262 5.08 10.64 15.53
CA ASN A 262 3.67 10.59 15.90
C ASN A 262 2.82 11.01 14.71
N TYR A 263 1.77 10.25 14.39
CA TYR A 263 0.82 10.70 13.37
C TYR A 263 -0.06 11.85 13.86
N GLY A 264 -0.28 11.94 15.17
CA GLY A 264 -1.10 13.00 15.76
C GLY A 264 -2.59 12.79 15.49
N ASN A 265 -3.36 13.87 15.46
CA ASN A 265 -4.81 13.82 15.31
C ASN A 265 -5.20 13.97 13.84
N LEU A 266 -5.15 12.87 13.08
CA LEU A 266 -5.76 12.78 11.76
C LEU A 266 -7.22 12.32 11.91
N ALA A 267 -8.10 12.75 11.01
CA ALA A 267 -9.49 12.32 11.02
C ALA A 267 -9.61 10.80 10.78
N ALA A 268 -10.62 10.17 11.39
CA ALA A 268 -10.87 8.75 11.19
C ALA A 268 -11.13 8.45 9.70
N GLY A 269 -10.53 7.38 9.17
CA GLY A 269 -10.56 7.07 7.73
C GLY A 269 -9.39 7.65 6.93
N SER A 270 -8.54 8.50 7.54
CA SER A 270 -7.30 8.95 6.90
C SER A 270 -6.36 7.78 6.60
N VAL A 271 -5.56 7.93 5.56
CA VAL A 271 -4.57 6.95 5.10
C VAL A 271 -3.20 7.60 5.02
N VAL A 272 -2.18 6.93 5.55
CA VAL A 272 -0.79 7.37 5.49
C VAL A 272 0.04 6.36 4.70
N ALA A 273 0.54 6.78 3.54
CA ALA A 273 1.60 6.09 2.81
C ALA A 273 2.94 6.51 3.42
N LEU A 274 3.56 5.66 4.24
CA LEU A 274 4.86 5.96 4.85
C LEU A 274 5.97 5.37 3.99
N VAL A 275 6.76 6.24 3.35
CA VAL A 275 8.02 5.88 2.69
C VAL A 275 9.17 6.24 3.63
N ASN A 276 9.75 5.24 4.30
CA ASN A 276 10.90 5.45 5.17
C ASN A 276 12.20 5.12 4.46
N ASN A 277 12.94 6.14 4.00
CA ASN A 277 14.32 5.98 3.49
C ASN A 277 15.38 6.36 4.55
N GLY A 278 14.95 6.85 5.72
CA GLY A 278 15.79 7.33 6.80
C GLY A 278 15.83 6.41 8.01
N GLN A 279 15.87 7.01 9.20
CA GLN A 279 15.91 6.30 10.48
C GLN A 279 14.84 6.89 11.40
N ILE A 280 14.03 6.04 12.02
CA ILE A 280 13.06 6.41 13.05
C ILE A 280 13.45 5.66 14.32
N ILE A 281 13.91 6.39 15.35
CA ILE A 281 14.53 5.79 16.54
C ILE A 281 13.88 6.35 17.81
N GLY A 282 13.22 5.47 18.57
CA GLY A 282 12.70 5.78 19.90
C GLY A 282 13.83 5.99 20.92
N LYS A 283 13.56 6.78 21.96
CA LYS A 283 14.55 7.03 23.02
C LYS A 283 14.69 5.79 23.92
N GLY A 284 15.91 5.44 24.29
CA GLY A 284 16.18 4.41 25.27
C GLY A 284 15.68 4.78 26.67
N GLY A 285 15.18 3.80 27.40
CA GLY A 285 14.79 3.91 28.79
C GLY A 285 15.97 4.24 29.68
N ASP A 286 15.78 5.16 30.62
CA ASP A 286 16.79 5.45 31.62
C ASP A 286 16.90 4.27 32.61
N GLY A 287 18.11 3.98 33.07
CA GLY A 287 18.37 2.97 34.09
C GLY A 287 17.82 3.40 35.45
N GLY A 288 17.36 2.42 36.23
CA GLY A 288 16.89 2.66 37.59
C GLY A 288 18.01 3.26 38.46
N THR A 289 17.64 4.15 39.39
CA THR A 289 18.60 4.85 40.26
C THR A 289 18.76 4.12 41.60
N ALA A 290 17.74 4.13 42.46
CA ALA A 290 17.72 3.36 43.70
C ALA A 290 16.28 3.13 44.16
N THR A 291 16.07 2.14 45.04
CA THR A 291 14.86 2.04 45.82
C THR A 291 15.00 2.90 47.09
N ALA A 292 14.34 4.06 47.08
CA ALA A 292 14.31 5.03 48.17
C ALA A 292 12.87 5.50 48.45
N PRO A 293 12.08 4.75 49.25
CA PRO A 293 10.65 5.02 49.48
C PRO A 293 10.36 6.36 50.18
N VAL A 294 11.36 6.89 50.85
CA VAL A 294 11.33 8.13 51.66
C VAL A 294 11.94 9.33 50.93
N ALA A 295 12.41 9.14 49.69
CA ALA A 295 12.82 10.24 48.83
C ALA A 295 11.59 11.07 48.39
N SER A 296 11.81 12.30 47.94
CA SER A 296 10.77 13.15 47.38
C SER A 296 11.15 13.54 45.94
N PRO A 297 10.52 12.94 44.92
CA PRO A 297 9.52 11.86 44.98
C PRO A 297 10.13 10.50 45.40
N PRO A 298 9.31 9.55 45.91
CA PRO A 298 9.76 8.20 46.23
C PRO A 298 10.32 7.50 45.00
N GLN A 299 11.45 6.80 45.15
CA GLN A 299 12.08 6.07 44.06
C GLN A 299 11.86 4.56 44.24
N THR A 300 11.41 3.88 43.19
CA THR A 300 11.15 2.43 43.20
C THR A 300 12.39 1.63 42.78
N GLY A 301 13.30 2.25 42.03
CA GLY A 301 14.52 1.63 41.51
C GLY A 301 14.32 0.85 40.21
N GLU A 302 13.14 0.95 39.60
CA GLU A 302 12.79 0.31 38.33
C GLU A 302 13.55 0.93 37.16
N GLY A 303 13.84 0.11 36.16
CA GLY A 303 14.27 0.63 34.86
C GLY A 303 13.09 1.28 34.13
N PHE A 304 13.32 2.39 33.45
CA PHE A 304 12.28 3.04 32.65
C PHE A 304 12.13 2.30 31.31
N SER A 305 10.90 2.16 30.81
CA SER A 305 10.66 1.57 29.49
C SER A 305 11.22 2.46 28.37
N GLY A 306 11.65 1.83 27.28
CA GLY A 306 12.04 2.52 26.05
C GLY A 306 10.85 3.19 25.38
N GLY A 307 11.10 4.29 24.66
CA GLY A 307 10.08 5.01 23.91
C GLY A 307 9.81 4.42 22.54
N ASP A 308 8.59 4.63 22.06
CA ASP A 308 8.14 4.12 20.77
C ASP A 308 8.81 4.85 19.60
N ALA A 309 9.07 4.13 18.51
CA ALA A 309 9.60 4.74 17.30
C ALA A 309 8.46 5.41 16.50
N VAL A 310 7.43 4.66 16.14
CA VAL A 310 6.27 5.15 15.40
C VAL A 310 5.00 4.94 16.20
N ASN A 311 4.20 5.99 16.36
CA ASN A 311 2.85 5.93 16.90
C ASN A 311 1.84 6.30 15.80
N MET A 312 1.12 5.29 15.29
CA MET A 312 0.12 5.44 14.24
C MET A 312 -1.26 5.75 14.81
N THR A 313 -1.98 6.64 14.15
CA THR A 313 -3.38 6.97 14.47
C THR A 313 -4.31 6.86 13.26
N ALA A 314 -3.78 6.33 12.15
CA ALA A 314 -4.47 6.20 10.86
C ALA A 314 -4.00 4.94 10.13
N ASN A 315 -4.80 4.47 9.17
CA ASN A 315 -4.46 3.33 8.31
C ASN A 315 -3.13 3.60 7.61
N THR A 316 -2.21 2.64 7.61
CA THR A 316 -0.88 2.85 7.04
C THR A 316 -0.50 1.77 6.05
N ILE A 317 0.09 2.20 4.94
CA ILE A 317 0.86 1.32 4.07
C ILE A 317 2.30 1.80 4.14
N LEU A 318 3.20 0.90 4.57
CA LEU A 318 4.60 1.19 4.83
C LEU A 318 5.49 0.59 3.73
N GLN A 319 6.34 1.43 3.15
CA GLN A 319 7.52 1.06 2.39
C GLN A 319 8.77 1.41 3.21
N ASN A 320 9.35 0.40 3.87
CA ASN A 320 10.52 0.61 4.73
C ASN A 320 11.83 0.26 4.00
N ASN A 321 12.51 1.27 3.49
CA ASN A 321 13.87 1.18 2.93
C ASN A 321 14.96 1.57 3.96
N GLY A 322 14.54 1.99 5.15
CA GLY A 322 15.38 2.50 6.23
C GLY A 322 15.26 1.70 7.52
N TYR A 323 15.37 2.39 8.66
CA TYR A 323 15.39 1.77 9.99
C TYR A 323 14.25 2.27 10.86
N ILE A 324 13.57 1.36 11.59
CA ILE A 324 12.52 1.69 12.56
C ILE A 324 12.80 0.93 13.86
N PHE A 325 13.34 1.61 14.87
CA PHE A 325 13.82 1.00 16.11
C PHE A 325 13.11 1.60 17.32
N GLY A 326 12.36 0.79 18.07
CA GLY A 326 11.88 1.15 19.40
C GLY A 326 13.06 1.31 20.38
N GLY A 327 12.95 2.20 21.35
CA GLY A 327 13.99 2.38 22.37
C GLY A 327 14.20 1.10 23.19
N GLY A 328 15.44 0.83 23.61
CA GLY A 328 15.69 -0.27 24.55
C GLY A 328 15.23 0.09 25.96
N GLY A 329 14.79 -0.88 26.75
CA GLY A 329 14.42 -0.66 28.15
C GLY A 329 15.63 -0.36 29.05
N GLY A 330 15.44 0.41 30.11
CA GLY A 330 16.47 0.64 31.13
C GLY A 330 16.66 -0.58 32.03
N GLY A 331 17.88 -0.85 32.46
CA GLY A 331 18.14 -1.85 33.50
C GLY A 331 17.63 -1.37 34.86
N ASN A 332 17.29 -2.28 35.76
CA ASN A 332 16.89 -1.91 37.13
C ASN A 332 18.11 -1.49 37.98
N SER A 333 17.85 -0.74 39.06
CA SER A 333 18.87 -0.50 40.09
C SER A 333 18.94 -1.66 41.07
N MET A 334 20.14 -1.89 41.60
CA MET A 334 20.39 -2.71 42.78
C MET A 334 20.98 -1.82 43.86
N ALA A 335 20.25 -0.78 44.23
CA ALA A 335 20.63 0.17 45.28
C ALA A 335 19.47 0.39 46.25
N PHE A 336 19.75 0.28 47.54
CA PHE A 336 18.73 0.36 48.58
C PHE A 336 19.12 1.42 49.60
N SER A 337 18.18 2.31 49.92
CA SER A 337 18.35 3.26 51.01
C SER A 337 17.96 2.64 52.35
N ILE A 338 18.78 2.85 53.37
CA ILE A 338 18.43 2.62 54.78
C ILE A 338 18.62 3.92 55.54
N GLY A 339 17.65 4.31 56.37
CA GLY A 339 17.78 5.54 57.15
C GLY A 339 16.62 5.78 58.10
N LEU A 340 16.81 6.77 58.97
CA LEU A 340 15.81 7.18 59.96
C LEU A 340 15.27 8.56 59.55
N PRO A 341 13.95 8.75 59.47
CA PRO A 341 13.39 10.08 59.24
C PRO A 341 13.69 10.99 60.44
N LEU A 342 14.40 12.09 60.22
CA LEU A 342 14.71 13.11 61.24
C LEU A 342 13.99 14.42 60.89
N GLY A 343 12.66 14.43 60.98
CA GLY A 343 11.85 15.60 60.62
C GLY A 343 11.79 15.81 59.09
N PRO A 344 11.97 17.04 58.56
CA PRO A 344 11.92 17.32 57.12
C PRO A 344 13.15 16.83 56.34
N ILE A 345 14.15 16.25 57.02
CA ILE A 345 15.41 15.78 56.41
C ILE A 345 15.51 14.28 56.63
N PHE A 346 15.81 13.53 55.57
CA PHE A 346 16.16 12.12 55.66
C PHE A 346 17.68 11.99 55.73
N PHE A 347 18.20 11.51 56.87
CA PHE A 347 19.60 11.14 57.01
C PHE A 347 19.71 9.61 56.84
N GLY A 348 20.32 9.19 55.73
CA GLY A 348 20.37 7.78 55.37
C GLY A 348 21.70 7.35 54.75
N ALA A 349 21.87 6.05 54.60
CA ALA A 349 22.92 5.44 53.81
C ALA A 349 22.31 4.78 52.57
N ILE A 350 22.93 4.98 51.41
CA ILE A 350 22.63 4.21 50.20
C ILE A 350 23.84 3.35 49.89
N ILE A 351 23.57 2.07 49.63
CA ILE A 351 24.55 1.13 49.12
C ILE A 351 23.99 0.44 47.89
N GLY A 352 24.77 0.42 46.80
CA GLY A 352 24.47 -0.38 45.64
C GLY A 352 24.89 0.23 44.31
N SER A 353 24.14 -0.08 43.26
CA SER A 353 24.45 0.38 41.91
C SER A 353 23.20 0.69 41.08
N GLY A 354 23.36 1.61 40.13
CA GLY A 354 22.32 1.99 39.18
C GLY A 354 22.25 1.06 37.98
N GLY A 355 21.09 1.00 37.34
CA GLY A 355 20.89 0.28 36.09
C GLY A 355 21.53 0.97 34.89
N GLY A 356 21.86 0.22 33.85
CA GLY A 356 22.35 0.76 32.58
C GLY A 356 21.22 1.37 31.75
N GLY A 357 21.53 2.41 30.98
CA GLY A 357 20.58 3.04 30.07
C GLY A 357 20.32 2.18 28.82
N GLY A 358 19.08 2.14 28.35
CA GLY A 358 18.70 1.42 27.14
C GLY A 358 19.30 2.03 25.87
N ALA A 359 19.43 1.22 24.81
CA ALA A 359 19.86 1.70 23.50
C ALA A 359 18.91 2.79 22.97
N GLY A 360 19.47 3.86 22.39
CA GLY A 360 18.71 5.07 22.04
C GLY A 360 18.93 6.24 23.01
N ILE A 361 20.13 6.37 23.58
CA ILE A 361 20.49 7.47 24.49
C ILE A 361 19.68 7.43 25.80
N GLY A 362 19.44 6.23 26.35
CA GLY A 362 18.96 6.08 27.72
C GLY A 362 20.07 6.44 28.71
N ALA A 363 19.78 7.22 29.74
CA ALA A 363 20.76 7.57 30.77
C ALA A 363 20.98 6.38 31.71
N GLY A 364 22.20 6.18 32.18
CA GLY A 364 22.51 5.26 33.26
C GLY A 364 21.95 5.79 34.59
N GLY A 365 21.50 4.87 35.43
CA GLY A 365 21.02 5.17 36.77
C GLY A 365 22.11 5.84 37.60
N ASN A 366 21.96 7.14 37.85
CA ASN A 366 22.94 7.92 38.61
C ASN A 366 22.58 8.01 40.11
N ILE A 367 23.55 8.45 40.91
CA ILE A 367 23.43 8.60 42.36
C ILE A 367 22.21 9.50 42.66
N PRO A 368 21.24 9.05 43.46
CA PRO A 368 20.12 9.89 43.88
C PRO A 368 20.60 11.00 44.83
N THR A 369 19.92 12.13 44.82
CA THR A 369 20.21 13.29 45.68
C THR A 369 19.80 13.00 47.13
N LEU A 370 20.68 12.38 47.91
CA LEU A 370 20.49 12.06 49.34
C LEU A 370 21.57 12.71 50.22
N VAL A 371 21.16 13.22 51.39
CA VAL A 371 22.08 13.70 52.44
C VAL A 371 22.46 12.52 53.35
N GLY A 372 23.72 12.07 53.27
CA GLY A 372 24.25 11.01 54.12
C GLY A 372 25.37 10.21 53.47
N PHE A 373 25.55 8.95 53.87
CA PHE A 373 26.60 8.08 53.33
C PHE A 373 26.16 7.48 51.99
N GLN A 374 26.97 7.63 50.95
CA GLN A 374 26.65 7.13 49.61
C GLN A 374 27.77 6.23 49.11
N PHE A 375 27.49 4.93 49.04
CA PHE A 375 28.34 3.94 48.40
C PHE A 375 27.62 3.46 47.15
N TYR A 376 27.85 4.14 46.03
CA TYR A 376 27.05 3.94 44.83
C TYR A 376 27.94 3.89 43.59
N SER A 377 27.63 2.95 42.69
CA SER A 377 28.25 2.84 41.37
C SER A 377 27.21 3.13 40.29
N PRO A 378 27.34 4.21 39.50
CA PRO A 378 26.36 4.55 38.47
C PRO A 378 26.39 3.56 37.31
N GLY A 379 25.23 3.40 36.68
CA GLY A 379 25.13 2.72 35.39
C GLY A 379 25.72 3.57 34.27
N ILE A 380 26.02 2.93 33.15
CA ILE A 380 26.51 3.58 31.94
C ILE A 380 25.32 3.97 31.06
N ASP A 381 25.44 5.11 30.39
CA ASP A 381 24.47 5.56 29.38
C ASP A 381 24.46 4.61 28.17
N GLY A 382 23.28 4.36 27.62
CA GLY A 382 23.14 3.76 26.29
C GLY A 382 23.55 4.74 25.20
N THR A 383 24.00 4.22 24.08
CA THR A 383 24.40 5.03 22.92
C THR A 383 23.26 5.15 21.90
N GLY A 384 23.30 6.21 21.08
CA GLY A 384 22.30 6.49 20.04
C GLY A 384 22.71 6.03 18.65
N GLY A 385 21.84 6.30 17.67
CA GLY A 385 22.05 5.95 16.25
C GLY A 385 21.85 4.47 15.95
N ILE A 386 21.94 4.08 14.67
CA ILE A 386 21.61 2.70 14.24
C ILE A 386 22.49 1.59 14.83
N PHE A 387 23.71 1.93 15.27
CA PHE A 387 24.63 1.02 15.95
C PHE A 387 24.65 1.23 17.47
N GLY A 388 23.66 1.96 18.00
CA GLY A 388 23.51 2.18 19.42
C GLY A 388 23.45 0.85 20.19
N VAL A 389 24.21 0.80 21.27
CA VAL A 389 24.28 -0.32 22.22
C VAL A 389 23.75 0.12 23.58
N PRO A 390 23.15 -0.79 24.37
CA PRO A 390 22.77 -0.50 25.73
C PRO A 390 23.99 -0.23 26.62
N GLY A 391 23.76 0.56 27.65
CA GLY A 391 24.72 0.76 28.74
C GLY A 391 24.70 -0.41 29.72
N SER A 392 25.87 -0.70 30.30
CA SER A 392 25.98 -1.69 31.38
C SER A 392 25.52 -1.11 32.72
N GLY A 393 24.98 -1.96 33.58
CA GLY A 393 24.69 -1.59 34.97
C GLY A 393 25.96 -1.29 35.76
N GLY A 394 25.82 -0.47 36.81
CA GLY A 394 26.92 -0.14 37.70
C GLY A 394 27.38 -1.36 38.51
N ILE A 395 28.66 -1.42 38.85
CA ILE A 395 29.24 -2.50 39.65
C ILE A 395 29.85 -1.92 40.93
N LEU A 396 29.33 -2.36 42.09
CA LEU A 396 29.87 -2.06 43.41
C LEU A 396 30.24 -3.38 44.10
N ASN A 397 31.53 -3.74 44.03
CA ASN A 397 32.05 -5.01 44.52
C ASN A 397 33.34 -4.89 45.37
N PHE A 398 33.62 -3.70 45.90
CA PHE A 398 34.80 -3.46 46.74
C PHE A 398 34.43 -3.31 48.22
N PRO A 399 35.26 -3.81 49.15
CA PRO A 399 35.00 -3.66 50.58
C PRO A 399 35.01 -2.20 51.05
N ILE A 400 34.04 -1.86 51.89
CA ILE A 400 33.92 -0.55 52.55
C ILE A 400 34.27 -0.74 54.02
N ASN A 401 35.33 -0.07 54.48
CA ASN A 401 35.80 -0.19 55.86
C ASN A 401 35.43 1.07 56.68
N ILE A 402 34.73 0.86 57.79
CA ILE A 402 34.33 1.89 58.75
C ILE A 402 35.03 1.61 60.07
N GLN A 403 35.82 2.57 60.55
CA GLN A 403 36.51 2.47 61.85
C GLN A 403 35.73 3.24 62.92
N GLN A 404 35.40 2.58 64.03
CA GLN A 404 34.78 3.21 65.19
C GLN A 404 35.47 2.73 66.47
N GLY A 405 36.43 3.52 66.96
CA GLY A 405 37.21 3.16 68.15
C GLY A 405 38.00 1.87 67.94
N PRO A 406 37.91 0.86 68.84
CA PRO A 406 38.61 -0.42 68.69
C PRO A 406 37.93 -1.35 67.66
N VAL A 407 36.76 -0.99 67.11
CA VAL A 407 35.98 -1.84 66.21
C VAL A 407 36.18 -1.41 64.75
N SER A 408 36.51 -2.38 63.90
CA SER A 408 36.53 -2.25 62.44
C SER A 408 35.33 -2.99 61.86
N ILE A 409 34.48 -2.28 61.10
CA ILE A 409 33.37 -2.85 60.36
C ILE A 409 33.72 -2.84 58.88
N THR A 410 33.61 -3.99 58.22
CA THR A 410 33.78 -4.16 56.78
C THR A 410 32.46 -4.56 56.16
N ILE A 411 31.98 -3.76 55.22
CA ILE A 411 30.83 -4.06 54.36
C ILE A 411 31.39 -4.57 53.04
N ASN A 412 31.03 -5.78 52.64
CA ASN A 412 31.40 -6.35 51.34
C ASN A 412 30.16 -6.36 50.44
N PRO A 413 29.92 -5.29 49.67
CA PRO A 413 28.88 -5.29 48.66
C PRO A 413 29.27 -6.16 47.47
N ASN A 414 28.26 -6.75 46.86
CA ASN A 414 28.24 -7.29 45.51
C ASN A 414 26.91 -6.83 44.90
N ALA A 415 26.88 -5.57 44.47
CA ALA A 415 25.73 -4.96 43.83
C ALA A 415 26.07 -4.68 42.36
N ILE A 416 25.30 -5.28 41.46
CA ILE A 416 25.43 -5.14 40.00
C ILE A 416 24.06 -4.70 39.50
N GLY A 417 23.97 -3.50 38.93
CA GLY A 417 22.73 -3.02 38.33
C GLY A 417 22.38 -3.83 37.08
N GLY A 418 21.11 -3.84 36.71
CA GLY A 418 20.67 -4.41 35.44
C GLY A 418 21.32 -3.69 34.25
N ASN A 419 21.58 -4.40 33.16
CA ASN A 419 22.01 -3.77 31.91
C ASN A 419 20.80 -3.18 31.17
N GLY A 420 21.03 -2.13 30.39
CA GLY A 420 20.02 -1.67 29.44
C GLY A 420 19.71 -2.72 28.37
N GLY A 421 18.56 -2.59 27.73
CA GLY A 421 18.11 -3.39 26.61
C GLY A 421 18.62 -2.87 25.28
N ASN A 422 18.83 -3.78 24.32
CA ASN A 422 18.99 -3.41 22.91
C ASN A 422 17.71 -2.72 22.39
N TYR A 423 17.77 -2.08 21.22
CA TYR A 423 16.59 -1.49 20.59
C TYR A 423 15.40 -2.47 20.56
N GLY A 424 14.26 -2.03 21.11
CA GLY A 424 13.02 -2.80 21.17
C GLY A 424 13.03 -3.99 22.12
N ALA A 425 14.06 -4.14 22.94
CA ALA A 425 14.18 -5.22 23.92
C ALA A 425 14.11 -4.67 25.36
N PRO A 426 13.61 -5.44 26.33
CA PRO A 426 13.63 -5.05 27.73
C PRO A 426 15.06 -4.96 28.27
N GLY A 427 15.25 -4.18 29.34
CA GLY A 427 16.46 -4.21 30.16
C GLY A 427 16.57 -5.52 30.95
N THR A 428 17.68 -5.72 31.65
CA THR A 428 17.86 -6.89 32.52
C THR A 428 17.70 -6.51 33.99
N GLU A 429 17.46 -7.52 34.82
CA GLU A 429 17.59 -7.39 36.27
C GLU A 429 19.05 -7.55 36.71
N GLY A 430 19.40 -6.87 37.80
CA GLY A 430 20.70 -6.92 38.45
C GLY A 430 20.78 -7.95 39.59
N VAL A 431 21.92 -7.93 40.29
CA VAL A 431 22.21 -8.79 41.46
C VAL A 431 22.56 -7.93 42.66
N PHE A 432 22.08 -8.29 43.85
CA PHE A 432 22.45 -7.62 45.10
C PHE A 432 22.71 -8.61 46.21
N GLN A 433 23.92 -8.54 46.75
CA GLN A 433 24.31 -9.23 47.96
C GLN A 433 25.21 -8.32 48.78
N VAL A 434 24.93 -8.18 50.07
CA VAL A 434 25.79 -7.42 50.99
C VAL A 434 26.09 -8.31 52.18
N SER A 435 27.37 -8.43 52.54
CA SER A 435 27.79 -9.11 53.75
C SER A 435 28.54 -8.17 54.70
N LEU A 436 28.31 -8.35 56.00
CA LEU A 436 28.95 -7.59 57.07
C LEU A 436 29.92 -8.47 57.85
N SER A 437 31.10 -7.93 58.09
CA SER A 437 32.09 -8.47 59.01
C SER A 437 32.52 -7.37 59.97
N ALA A 438 32.65 -7.68 61.26
CA ALA A 438 33.17 -6.73 62.25
C ALA A 438 34.18 -7.42 63.16
N SER A 439 35.27 -6.71 63.48
CA SER A 439 36.30 -7.18 64.40
C SER A 439 36.71 -6.09 65.37
N ALA A 440 37.09 -6.46 66.59
CA ALA A 440 37.59 -5.54 67.61
C ALA A 440 39.06 -5.83 67.91
N VAL A 441 39.88 -4.77 67.97
CA VAL A 441 41.25 -4.85 68.47
C VAL A 441 41.22 -4.59 69.97
N ILE A 442 41.54 -5.62 70.75
CA ILE A 442 41.63 -5.55 72.22
C ILE A 442 43.10 -5.59 72.60
N ASN A 443 43.55 -4.60 73.37
CA ASN A 443 44.90 -4.61 73.92
C ASN A 443 44.93 -5.46 75.18
N ILE A 444 45.56 -6.64 75.09
CA ILE A 444 45.72 -7.55 76.22
C ILE A 444 47.08 -7.26 76.88
N PRO A 445 47.14 -6.99 78.21
CA PRO A 445 48.40 -6.80 78.92
C PRO A 445 49.35 -7.98 78.68
N PHE A 446 50.62 -7.70 78.35
CA PHE A 446 51.69 -8.66 78.06
C PHE A 446 51.59 -9.45 76.73
N VAL A 447 50.46 -9.37 76.00
CA VAL A 447 50.26 -10.07 74.71
C VAL A 447 50.20 -9.10 73.51
N GLY A 448 49.84 -7.84 73.75
CA GLY A 448 49.71 -6.82 72.69
C GLY A 448 48.30 -6.76 72.08
N PRO A 449 48.12 -6.04 70.96
CA PRO A 449 46.83 -5.93 70.28
C PRO A 449 46.41 -7.26 69.66
N VAL A 450 45.22 -7.76 70.01
CA VAL A 450 44.60 -8.97 69.45
C VAL A 450 43.29 -8.60 68.75
N THR A 451 43.12 -9.03 67.50
CA THR A 451 41.89 -8.82 66.72
C THR A 451 40.90 -9.97 66.95
N VAL A 452 39.75 -9.67 67.55
CA VAL A 452 38.67 -10.62 67.81
C VAL A 452 37.53 -10.39 66.83
N PRO A 453 37.10 -11.41 66.04
CA PRO A 453 35.93 -11.27 65.19
C PRO A 453 34.66 -11.18 66.06
N ILE A 454 33.85 -10.15 65.85
CA ILE A 454 32.54 -9.97 66.49
C ILE A 454 31.46 -10.63 65.64
N VAL A 455 31.45 -10.33 64.33
CA VAL A 455 30.59 -10.98 63.33
C VAL A 455 31.41 -11.22 62.05
N SER A 456 31.09 -12.27 61.31
CA SER A 456 31.81 -12.63 60.08
C SER A 456 30.83 -13.04 59.00
N ASN A 457 30.89 -12.35 57.85
CA ASN A 457 30.13 -12.64 56.63
C ASN A 457 28.62 -12.81 56.86
N VAL A 458 28.03 -11.94 57.68
CA VAL A 458 26.58 -11.92 57.89
C VAL A 458 25.92 -11.29 56.66
N ASN A 459 25.16 -12.09 55.91
CA ASN A 459 24.38 -11.58 54.78
C ASN A 459 23.26 -10.67 55.27
N ILE A 460 23.17 -9.47 54.70
CA ILE A 460 22.03 -8.59 54.90
C ILE A 460 20.97 -8.96 53.84
N PRO A 461 19.77 -9.40 54.25
CA PRO A 461 18.70 -9.70 53.30
C PRO A 461 18.24 -8.42 52.58
N ILE A 462 17.80 -8.56 51.33
CA ILE A 462 17.20 -7.46 50.56
C ILE A 462 15.91 -7.06 51.26
N PRO A 463 15.72 -5.77 51.59
CA PRO A 463 14.55 -5.31 52.36
C PRO A 463 13.25 -5.26 51.55
N VAL A 464 13.32 -5.42 50.22
CA VAL A 464 12.21 -5.26 49.27
C VAL A 464 12.36 -6.25 48.09
N PRO A 465 11.28 -6.53 47.34
CA PRO A 465 11.38 -7.25 46.06
C PRO A 465 12.35 -6.57 45.09
N ILE A 466 12.96 -7.35 44.20
CA ILE A 466 13.83 -6.82 43.14
C ILE A 466 12.97 -5.95 42.22
N PRO A 467 13.34 -4.68 41.96
CA PRO A 467 12.60 -3.82 41.04
C PRO A 467 12.65 -4.40 39.62
N PRO A 468 11.56 -4.40 38.84
CA PRO A 468 11.60 -4.82 37.45
C PRO A 468 12.50 -3.92 36.58
N ALA A 469 13.00 -4.49 35.49
CA ALA A 469 13.62 -3.73 34.42
C ALA A 469 12.55 -3.07 33.52
N GLY A 470 12.95 -2.06 32.76
CA GLY A 470 12.07 -1.40 31.80
C GLY A 470 11.85 -2.25 30.56
N ASP A 471 10.66 -2.16 29.98
CA ASP A 471 10.32 -2.83 28.72
C ASP A 471 10.96 -2.13 27.51
N GLY A 472 11.06 -2.83 26.38
CA GLY A 472 11.40 -2.22 25.10
C GLY A 472 10.23 -1.38 24.55
N GLY A 473 10.55 -0.30 23.85
CA GLY A 473 9.55 0.49 23.12
C GLY A 473 9.07 -0.22 21.86
N PHE A 474 7.87 0.13 21.39
CA PHE A 474 7.35 -0.37 20.12
C PHE A 474 8.20 0.16 18.95
N ALA A 475 8.47 -0.71 17.97
CA ALA A 475 8.93 -0.24 16.67
C ALA A 475 7.80 0.53 15.99
N ILE A 476 6.60 -0.06 15.97
CA ILE A 476 5.40 0.55 15.40
C ILE A 476 4.21 0.20 16.29
N LYS A 477 3.66 1.21 16.95
CA LYS A 477 2.42 1.12 17.71
C LYS A 477 1.24 1.51 16.82
N ARG A 478 0.34 0.57 16.55
CA ARG A 478 -0.74 0.72 15.56
C ARG A 478 -2.01 1.33 16.13
N ASN A 479 -2.25 1.20 17.43
CA ASN A 479 -3.47 1.65 18.10
C ASN A 479 -4.76 1.14 17.40
N GLY A 480 -4.74 -0.10 16.90
CA GLY A 480 -5.87 -0.72 16.19
C GLY A 480 -5.97 -0.41 14.69
N ASN A 481 -5.07 0.39 14.13
CA ASN A 481 -5.09 0.73 12.70
C ASN A 481 -4.41 -0.36 11.83
N PRO A 482 -4.94 -0.65 10.62
CA PRO A 482 -4.30 -1.55 9.66
C PRO A 482 -2.89 -1.10 9.26
N LEU A 483 -2.02 -2.10 9.09
CA LEU A 483 -0.65 -1.97 8.60
C LEU A 483 -0.34 -3.18 7.71
N ASN A 484 0.40 -2.98 6.62
CA ASN A 484 0.87 -4.03 5.71
C ASN A 484 2.05 -4.85 6.28
N ILE A 485 2.33 -4.76 7.57
CA ILE A 485 3.31 -5.55 8.32
C ILE A 485 2.56 -6.28 9.44
N PRO A 486 2.72 -7.61 9.58
CA PRO A 486 2.07 -8.39 10.64
C PRO A 486 2.51 -7.99 12.05
N ASP A 487 1.69 -8.31 13.05
CA ASP A 487 2.07 -8.14 14.45
C ASP A 487 3.09 -9.18 14.86
N ASN A 488 4.21 -8.72 15.42
CA ASN A 488 5.26 -9.58 15.97
C ASN A 488 6.29 -8.76 16.76
N ASP A 489 7.17 -9.45 17.46
CA ASP A 489 8.43 -8.89 17.96
C ASP A 489 9.50 -9.00 16.87
N TYR A 490 9.90 -7.86 16.31
CA TYR A 490 10.90 -7.81 15.27
C TYR A 490 12.28 -7.55 15.87
N ASN A 491 13.29 -8.33 15.48
CA ASN A 491 14.70 -8.08 15.77
C ASN A 491 15.53 -8.26 14.50
N THR A 492 15.16 -7.52 13.47
CA THR A 492 15.79 -7.56 12.15
C THR A 492 16.77 -6.40 11.99
N SER A 493 17.50 -6.35 10.88
CA SER A 493 18.36 -5.22 10.56
C SER A 493 17.59 -3.90 10.37
N PHE A 494 16.31 -3.96 9.99
CA PHE A 494 15.53 -2.78 9.55
C PHE A 494 14.39 -2.41 10.51
N ILE A 495 13.90 -3.36 11.30
CA ILE A 495 12.86 -3.16 12.31
C ILE A 495 13.29 -3.87 13.60
N LYS A 496 13.30 -3.14 14.72
CA LYS A 496 13.63 -3.64 16.06
C LYS A 496 12.62 -3.15 17.09
N GLY A 497 11.98 -4.08 17.78
CA GLY A 497 10.88 -3.86 18.73
C GLY A 497 9.56 -4.42 18.22
N THR A 498 8.54 -4.32 19.07
CA THR A 498 7.21 -4.86 18.78
C THR A 498 6.51 -4.02 17.71
N VAL A 499 5.88 -4.69 16.76
CA VAL A 499 4.83 -4.13 15.89
C VAL A 499 3.51 -4.69 16.40
N GLY A 500 2.63 -3.82 16.88
CA GLY A 500 1.44 -4.27 17.60
C GLY A 500 0.54 -3.14 18.09
N ASN A 501 -0.35 -3.45 19.03
CA ASN A 501 -1.31 -2.52 19.64
C ASN A 501 -0.90 -2.09 21.04
#